data_AF-A0A7X7ILV0-F1
#
_entry.id   AF-A0A7X7ILV0-F1
#
_cell.length_a   1.000
_cell.length_b   1.000
_cell.length_c   1.000
_cell.angle_alpha   90.00
_cell.angle_beta   90.00
_cell.angle_gamma   90.00
#
_symmetry.space_group_name_H-M   'P 1'
#
loop_
_entity.id
_entity.type
_entity.pdbx_description
1 polymer ?
#
loop_
_entity_poly.entity_id
_entity_poly.type
_entity_poly.pdbx_seq_one_letter_code
_entity_poly.pdbx_strand_id
1 'polypeptide(L)' 'MTGTGKIKRKHAYKSHILTKKSTKRKRNLTYDGQVSKADEKNVKLLLGLK' A
#
# COMPACT_ATOMS: atom_id res chain seq x y z
N MET A 1 3.48 10.89 3.52
CA MET A 1 4.37 10.29 4.55
C MET A 1 3.62 10.22 5.87
N THR A 2 3.87 9.22 6.70
CA THR A 2 3.43 9.27 8.11
C THR A 2 4.30 10.24 8.90
N GLY A 3 3.88 10.65 10.10
CA GLY A 3 4.71 11.49 10.98
C GLY A 3 6.09 10.89 11.32
N THR A 4 6.28 9.59 11.08
CA THR A 4 7.54 8.85 11.24
C THR A 4 8.34 8.67 9.93
N GLY A 5 7.94 9.34 8.84
CA GLY A 5 8.65 9.26 7.55
C GLY A 5 8.41 7.97 6.75
N LYS A 6 7.50 7.09 7.21
CA LYS A 6 7.14 5.88 6.47
C LYS A 6 6.18 6.20 5.33
N ILE A 7 6.29 5.45 4.24
CA ILE A 7 5.44 5.60 3.06
C ILE A 7 4.28 4.61 3.17
N LYS A 8 3.05 5.15 3.19
CA LYS A 8 1.81 4.36 3.13
C LYS A 8 1.49 4.01 1.68
N ARG A 9 0.95 2.82 1.45
CA ARG A 9 0.47 2.35 0.14
C ARG A 9 -0.89 1.67 0.27
N LYS A 10 -1.69 1.73 -0.79
CA LYS A 10 -2.93 0.96 -0.91
C LYS A 10 -2.63 -0.48 -1.32
N HIS A 11 -3.47 -1.42 -0.90
CA HIS A 11 -3.36 -2.81 -1.33
C HIS A 11 -3.82 -2.99 -2.79
N ALA A 12 -3.11 -3.85 -3.53
CA ALA A 12 -3.51 -4.26 -4.87
C ALA A 12 -4.75 -5.18 -4.81
N TYR A 13 -5.40 -5.39 -5.97
CA TYR A 13 -6.53 -6.33 -6.16
C TYR A 13 -7.91 -5.93 -5.61
N LYS A 14 -8.09 -4.65 -5.24
CA LYS A 14 -9.39 -4.09 -4.84
C LYS A 14 -10.19 -3.44 -5.99
N SER A 15 -9.65 -3.40 -7.21
CA SER A 15 -10.29 -2.67 -8.31
C SER A 15 -11.29 -3.48 -9.15
N HIS A 16 -11.12 -4.81 -9.29
CA HIS A 16 -11.96 -5.60 -10.21
C HIS A 16 -12.20 -7.05 -9.70
N ILE A 17 -13.34 -7.64 -10.11
CA ILE A 17 -13.85 -8.96 -9.66
C ILE A 17 -13.90 -9.04 -8.13
N LEU A 18 -14.70 -8.18 -7.51
CA LEU A 18 -14.90 -8.16 -6.06
C LEU A 18 -15.97 -9.14 -5.59
N THR A 19 -16.89 -9.51 -6.48
CA THR A 19 -18.01 -10.42 -6.20
C THR A 19 -17.54 -11.80 -5.77
N LYS A 20 -16.50 -12.35 -6.42
CA LYS A 20 -15.90 -13.66 -6.09
C LYS A 20 -14.98 -13.64 -4.86
N LYS A 21 -14.68 -12.46 -4.30
CA LYS A 21 -13.78 -12.34 -3.14
C LYS A 21 -14.59 -12.41 -1.84
N SER A 22 -14.12 -13.19 -0.87
CA SER A 22 -14.74 -13.25 0.46
C SER A 22 -14.79 -11.87 1.12
N THR A 23 -15.78 -11.66 2.00
CA THR A 23 -15.94 -10.40 2.77
C THR A 23 -14.69 -10.07 3.59
N LYS A 24 -14.10 -11.07 4.24
CA LYS A 24 -12.82 -10.96 4.97
C LYS A 24 -11.69 -10.47 4.07
N ARG A 25 -11.54 -11.05 2.88
CA ARG A 25 -10.52 -10.62 1.91
C ARG A 25 -10.77 -9.19 1.44
N LYS A 26 -12.02 -8.84 1.11
CA LYS A 26 -12.40 -7.48 0.71
C LYS A 26 -12.11 -6.43 1.78
N ARG A 27 -12.28 -6.76 3.07
CA ARG A 27 -11.97 -5.90 4.20
C ARG A 27 -10.47 -5.71 4.38
N ASN A 28 -9.70 -6.80 4.33
CA ASN A 28 -8.25 -6.73 4.47
C ASN A 28 -7.61 -5.87 3.38
N LEU A 29 -8.13 -5.93 2.15
CA LEU A 29 -7.66 -5.10 1.02
C LEU A 29 -8.06 -3.62 1.13
N THR A 30 -8.96 -3.24 2.05
CA THR A 30 -9.36 -1.84 2.27
C THR A 30 -8.34 -1.09 3.14
N TYR A 31 -7.67 -1.80 4.05
CA TYR A 31 -6.69 -1.17 4.94
C TYR A 31 -5.45 -0.69 4.18
N ASP A 32 -4.74 0.26 4.80
CA ASP A 32 -3.49 0.76 4.25
C ASP A 32 -2.30 -0.05 4.75
N GLY A 33 -1.44 -0.44 3.81
CA GLY A 33 -0.17 -1.08 4.11
C GLY A 33 0.97 -0.06 4.14
N GLN A 34 2.13 -0.50 4.64
CA GLN A 34 3.39 0.21 4.47
C GLN A 34 4.14 -0.34 3.25
N VAL A 35 4.99 0.50 2.65
CA VAL A 35 5.96 0.05 1.64
C VAL A 35 6.99 -0.87 2.31
N SER A 36 7.50 -1.85 1.57
CA SER A 36 8.56 -2.73 2.07
C SER A 36 9.85 -1.95 2.26
N LYS A 37 10.63 -2.27 3.30
CA LYS A 37 11.93 -1.64 3.57
C LYS A 37 12.88 -1.68 2.36
N ALA A 38 12.81 -2.74 1.56
CA ALA A 38 13.63 -2.90 0.36
C ALA A 38 13.32 -1.85 -0.72
N ASP A 39 12.05 -1.48 -0.87
CA ASP A 39 11.59 -0.55 -1.92
C ASP A 39 11.61 0.91 -1.46
N GLU A 40 11.69 1.16 -0.14
CA GLU A 40 11.64 2.51 0.43
C GLU A 40 12.68 3.46 -0.17
N LYS A 41 13.91 2.99 -0.41
CA LYS A 41 14.98 3.83 -0.97
C LYS A 41 14.65 4.30 -2.39
N ASN A 42 14.15 3.40 -3.23
CA ASN A 42 13.78 3.71 -4.61
C ASN A 42 12.56 4.63 -4.65
N VAL A 43 11.56 4.39 -3.79
CA VAL A 43 10.36 5.23 -3.74
C VAL A 43 10.69 6.64 -3.22
N LYS A 44 11.60 6.79 -2.24
CA LYS A 44 12.06 8.11 -1.78
C LYS A 44 12.78 8.89 -2.88
N LEU A 45 13.65 8.20 -3.64
CA LEU A 45 14.33 8.79 -4.81
C LEU A 45 13.33 9.31 -5.86
N LEU A 46 12.34 8.48 -6.21
CA LEU A 46 11.31 8.83 -7.20
C LEU A 46 10.42 9.99 -6.75
N LEU A 47 10.25 10.17 -5.44
CA LEU A 47 9.48 11.27 -4.88
C LEU A 47 10.33 12.54 -4.64
N GLY A 48 11.60 12.54 -5.03
CA GLY A 48 12.51 13.68 -4.82
C GLY A 48 12.83 13.96 -3.35
N LEU A 49 12.54 13.00 -2.47
CA LEU A 49 12.78 13.10 -1.03
C LEU A 49 14.19 12.57 -0.77
N LYS A 50 15.15 13.50 -0.73
CA LYS A 50 16.54 13.25 -0.36
C LYS A 50 16.71 13.34 1.15
#